data_AF-A0AA88L7G3-F1
#
_entry.id   AF-A0AA88L7G3-F1
#
_cell.length_a   1.000
_cell.length_b   1.000
_cell.length_c   1.000
_cell.angle_alpha   90.00
_cell.angle_beta   90.00
_cell.angle_gamma   90.00
#
_symmetry.space_group_name_H-M   'P 1'
#
loop_
_entity.id
_entity.type
_entity.pdbx_description
1 polymer ?
#
loop_
_entity_poly.entity_id
_entity_poly.type
_entity_poly.pdbx_seq_one_letter_code
_entity_poly.pdbx_strand_id
1 'polypeptide(L)'
;MIVSGKCLKNVGVSAKDSRDEYGRDRFFPFHPSHHVTPGNMSKDYWYWNSQYYKSKQGEGCCSDTAISFHYVSPNDLYVLNYLVYGVKPYGIGLPHYPKGWTPPPPPDEEGTAKPWIGAKKEYEERLKSDPEFKKVEEEKERKAKEKRQKEEQEKIRKEEEDKKKHDQQRLTDEAKKKEDENNKKEEEKKKKEEENKKKEEEKQKLEEEKNEKKKEGEENKKSEENKKKEQDTKKKKGEDETEINEEERKKQDKEKKVKNEERNKEKILKEEKMTNNDKKNK
;
A
#
# COMPACT_ATOMS: atom_id res chain seq x y z
N MET A 1 -76.39 -29.82 14.74
CA MET A 1 -77.13 -29.56 13.47
C MET A 1 -78.66 -29.71 13.56
N ILE A 2 -79.28 -29.91 14.73
CA ILE A 2 -80.75 -30.16 14.81
C ILE A 2 -81.59 -28.87 14.63
N VAL A 3 -81.04 -27.71 14.99
CA VAL A 3 -81.77 -26.43 14.99
C VAL A 3 -82.09 -25.96 13.56
N SER A 4 -81.13 -26.01 12.64
CA SER A 4 -81.30 -25.51 11.27
C SER A 4 -82.33 -26.32 10.47
N GLY A 5 -82.36 -27.65 10.63
CA GLY A 5 -83.32 -28.50 9.93
C GLY A 5 -84.76 -28.25 10.35
N LYS A 6 -85.01 -27.97 11.64
CA LYS A 6 -86.35 -27.64 12.16
C LYS A 6 -86.84 -26.30 11.61
N CYS A 7 -85.99 -25.28 11.59
CA CYS A 7 -86.35 -23.97 11.02
C CYS A 7 -86.66 -24.06 9.53
N LEU A 8 -85.84 -24.78 8.76
CA LEU A 8 -86.06 -25.01 7.33
C LEU A 8 -87.41 -25.69 7.07
N LYS A 9 -87.75 -26.71 7.87
CA LYS A 9 -89.06 -27.37 7.79
C LYS A 9 -90.21 -26.41 8.06
N ASN A 10 -90.08 -25.51 9.03
CA ASN A 10 -91.13 -24.56 9.41
C ASN A 10 -91.41 -23.51 8.32
N VAL A 11 -90.43 -23.19 7.47
CA VAL A 11 -90.62 -22.31 6.30
C VAL A 11 -90.94 -23.08 5.02
N GLY A 12 -91.32 -24.36 5.14
CA GLY A 12 -91.78 -25.18 4.01
C GLY A 12 -90.67 -25.84 3.19
N VAL A 13 -89.41 -25.83 3.64
CA VAL A 13 -88.32 -26.52 2.94
C VAL A 13 -88.34 -28.01 3.30
N SER A 14 -88.53 -28.85 2.28
CA SER A 14 -88.45 -30.31 2.39
C SER A 14 -87.07 -30.84 2.06
N ALA A 15 -86.56 -31.79 2.85
CA ALA A 15 -85.39 -32.57 2.46
C ALA A 15 -85.70 -33.39 1.21
N LYS A 16 -84.73 -33.49 0.29
CA LYS A 16 -84.82 -34.29 -0.93
C LYS A 16 -83.74 -35.37 -0.93
N ASP A 17 -83.99 -36.44 -1.68
CA ASP A 17 -83.00 -37.50 -1.90
C ASP A 17 -81.84 -36.95 -2.73
N SER A 18 -80.64 -36.99 -2.16
CA SER A 18 -79.42 -36.50 -2.79
C SER A 18 -78.53 -37.62 -3.33
N ARG A 19 -78.98 -38.88 -3.31
CA ARG A 19 -78.23 -40.01 -3.86
C ARG A 19 -78.19 -39.98 -5.39
N ASP A 20 -77.34 -40.79 -5.99
CA ASP A 20 -77.28 -40.97 -7.45
C ASP A 20 -78.35 -41.94 -7.97
N GLU A 21 -78.38 -42.20 -9.29
CA GLU A 21 -79.38 -43.09 -9.90
C GLU A 21 -79.31 -44.55 -9.38
N TYR A 22 -78.18 -44.93 -8.78
CA TYR A 22 -77.96 -46.25 -8.18
C TYR A 22 -78.23 -46.26 -6.66
N GLY A 23 -78.65 -45.13 -6.09
CA GLY A 23 -78.91 -45.00 -4.65
C GLY A 23 -77.65 -44.92 -3.79
N ARG A 24 -76.52 -44.50 -4.35
CA ARG A 24 -75.24 -44.28 -3.64
C ARG A 24 -75.13 -42.83 -3.15
N ASP A 25 -74.41 -42.63 -2.06
CA ASP A 25 -74.25 -41.29 -1.48
C ASP A 25 -73.37 -40.37 -2.35
N ARG A 26 -73.66 -39.08 -2.27
CA ARG A 26 -72.87 -38.00 -2.91
C ARG A 26 -72.27 -37.00 -1.91
N PHE A 27 -72.80 -36.92 -0.70
CA PHE A 27 -72.32 -36.01 0.36
C PHE A 27 -71.88 -36.85 1.56
N PHE A 28 -70.60 -36.80 1.89
CA PHE A 28 -69.99 -37.67 2.89
C PHE A 28 -69.56 -36.88 4.13
N PRO A 29 -70.05 -37.24 5.33
CA PRO A 29 -69.69 -36.55 6.57
C PRO A 29 -68.32 -36.94 7.13
N PHE A 30 -67.56 -37.80 6.44
CA PHE A 30 -66.24 -38.23 6.85
C PHE A 30 -65.25 -38.29 5.67
N HIS A 31 -63.98 -38.48 6.04
CA HIS A 31 -62.87 -38.65 5.12
C HIS A 31 -63.13 -39.79 4.11
N PRO A 32 -62.73 -39.68 2.84
CA PRO A 32 -62.97 -40.72 1.82
C PRO A 32 -62.60 -42.14 2.26
N SER A 33 -61.48 -42.30 2.98
CA SER A 33 -61.02 -43.60 3.48
C SER A 33 -62.03 -44.31 4.38
N HIS A 34 -62.87 -43.59 5.14
CA HIS A 34 -63.88 -44.22 6.01
C HIS A 34 -65.06 -44.81 5.23
N HIS A 35 -65.23 -44.41 3.97
CA HIS A 35 -66.32 -44.89 3.11
C HIS A 35 -65.80 -45.93 2.11
N VAL A 36 -64.67 -45.64 1.46
CA VAL A 36 -64.11 -46.46 0.39
C VAL A 36 -63.38 -47.70 0.92
N THR A 37 -62.80 -47.65 2.11
CA THR A 37 -62.09 -48.81 2.70
C THR A 37 -63.03 -49.64 3.58
N PRO A 38 -63.31 -50.90 3.23
CA PRO A 38 -64.14 -51.78 4.06
C PRO A 38 -63.57 -51.92 5.48
N GLY A 39 -64.43 -51.79 6.50
CA GLY A 39 -64.06 -52.02 7.90
C GLY A 39 -63.39 -50.82 8.57
N ASN A 40 -63.12 -49.73 7.84
CA ASN A 40 -62.50 -48.53 8.39
C ASN A 40 -63.46 -47.69 9.25
N MET A 41 -64.74 -48.07 9.30
CA MET A 41 -65.72 -47.53 10.24
C MET A 41 -66.49 -48.69 10.89
N SER A 42 -66.50 -48.77 12.22
CA SER A 42 -67.28 -49.80 12.92
C SER A 42 -68.78 -49.69 12.59
N LYS A 43 -69.46 -50.82 12.43
CA LYS A 43 -70.92 -50.85 12.22
C LYS A 43 -71.72 -50.37 13.43
N ASP A 44 -71.11 -50.41 14.63
CA ASP A 44 -71.74 -49.91 15.86
C ASP A 44 -71.66 -48.39 15.98
N TYR A 45 -71.01 -47.72 15.03
CA TYR A 45 -70.87 -46.27 15.03
C TYR A 45 -72.23 -45.59 14.79
N TRP A 46 -72.50 -44.51 15.54
CA TRP A 46 -73.77 -43.77 15.52
C TRP A 46 -74.22 -43.34 14.11
N TYR A 47 -73.26 -43.13 13.21
CA TYR A 47 -73.47 -42.79 11.82
C TYR A 47 -74.46 -43.76 11.16
N TRP A 48 -74.21 -45.07 11.24
CA TRP A 48 -75.05 -46.09 10.61
C TRP A 48 -76.49 -46.06 11.13
N ASN A 49 -76.67 -45.68 12.38
CA ASN A 49 -77.99 -45.57 13.01
C ASN A 49 -78.70 -44.26 12.68
N SER A 50 -77.96 -43.21 12.33
CA SER A 50 -78.49 -41.85 12.09
C SER A 50 -78.79 -41.57 10.61
N GLN A 51 -78.48 -42.49 9.72
CA GLN A 51 -78.76 -42.37 8.30
C GLN A 51 -80.22 -42.72 7.97
N TYR A 52 -80.87 -41.83 7.21
CA TYR A 52 -82.19 -42.09 6.63
C TYR A 52 -82.11 -43.16 5.52
N TYR A 53 -81.10 -43.07 4.65
CA TYR A 53 -80.79 -44.07 3.63
C TYR A 53 -79.57 -44.89 4.06
N LYS A 54 -79.68 -46.22 4.11
CA LYS A 54 -78.57 -47.08 4.52
C LYS A 54 -77.53 -47.14 3.42
N SER A 55 -76.30 -46.78 3.76
CA SER A 55 -75.16 -46.81 2.85
C SER A 55 -74.31 -48.05 3.07
N LYS A 56 -73.55 -48.44 2.05
CA LYS A 56 -72.56 -49.51 2.14
C LYS A 56 -71.18 -48.91 2.43
N GLN A 57 -70.26 -49.71 2.95
CA GLN A 57 -68.82 -49.42 2.90
C GLN A 57 -68.18 -50.21 1.77
N GLY A 58 -67.05 -49.74 1.27
CA GLY A 58 -66.27 -50.46 0.26
C GLY A 58 -66.77 -50.22 -1.15
N GLU A 59 -66.51 -51.19 -2.02
CA GLU A 59 -66.92 -51.14 -3.42
C GLU A 59 -68.45 -50.97 -3.52
N GLY A 60 -68.88 -49.87 -4.14
CA GLY A 60 -70.29 -49.51 -4.28
C GLY A 60 -70.87 -48.60 -3.18
N CYS A 61 -70.06 -48.14 -2.20
CA CYS A 61 -70.51 -47.12 -1.23
C CYS A 61 -70.86 -45.79 -1.89
N CYS A 62 -70.07 -45.43 -2.89
CA CYS A 62 -69.80 -44.06 -3.22
C CYS A 62 -70.14 -43.81 -4.68
N SER A 63 -70.85 -42.72 -4.94
CA SER A 63 -71.24 -42.35 -6.29
C SER A 63 -70.03 -41.96 -7.12
N ASP A 64 -70.06 -42.30 -8.41
CA ASP A 64 -69.10 -41.77 -9.40
C ASP A 64 -69.28 -40.25 -9.62
N THR A 65 -70.40 -39.70 -9.12
CA THR A 65 -70.72 -38.27 -9.08
C THR A 65 -70.69 -37.71 -7.65
N ALA A 66 -69.84 -38.28 -6.77
CA ALA A 66 -69.64 -37.77 -5.42
C ALA A 66 -69.28 -36.27 -5.43
N ILE A 67 -69.88 -35.50 -4.52
CA ILE A 67 -69.82 -34.04 -4.48
C ILE A 67 -68.86 -33.54 -3.40
N SER A 68 -68.92 -34.09 -2.18
CA SER A 68 -68.10 -33.58 -1.07
C SER A 68 -67.79 -34.63 -0.02
N PHE A 69 -66.61 -34.51 0.58
CA PHE A 69 -66.18 -35.26 1.75
C PHE A 69 -65.76 -34.29 2.86
N HIS A 70 -66.12 -34.61 4.10
CA HIS A 70 -65.73 -33.82 5.27
C HIS A 70 -64.44 -34.36 5.90
N TYR A 71 -63.76 -33.56 6.73
CA TYR A 71 -62.49 -33.90 7.38
C TYR A 71 -61.33 -34.23 6.43
N VAL A 72 -61.35 -33.69 5.21
CA VAL A 72 -60.24 -33.80 4.25
C VAL A 72 -59.15 -32.81 4.65
N SER A 73 -57.92 -33.29 4.84
CA SER A 73 -56.78 -32.41 5.15
C SER A 73 -56.36 -31.60 3.91
N PRO A 74 -55.62 -30.48 4.06
CA PRO A 74 -55.09 -29.75 2.92
C PRO A 74 -54.23 -30.64 2.00
N ASN A 75 -53.42 -31.54 2.57
CA ASN A 75 -52.60 -32.48 1.79
C ASN A 75 -53.47 -33.46 1.00
N ASP A 76 -54.51 -34.03 1.63
CA ASP A 76 -55.44 -34.94 0.95
C ASP A 76 -56.23 -34.22 -0.14
N LEU A 77 -56.56 -32.94 0.04
CA LEU A 77 -57.21 -32.14 -1.00
C LEU A 77 -56.31 -31.99 -2.23
N TYR A 78 -55.00 -31.77 -2.05
CA TYR A 78 -54.05 -31.77 -3.18
C TYR A 78 -53.96 -33.14 -3.86
N VAL A 79 -53.92 -34.22 -3.10
CA VAL A 79 -53.93 -35.59 -3.64
C VAL A 79 -55.21 -35.86 -4.43
N LEU A 80 -56.38 -35.53 -3.88
CA LEU A 80 -57.67 -35.68 -4.55
C LEU A 80 -57.75 -34.85 -5.82
N ASN A 81 -57.30 -33.59 -5.78
CA ASN A 81 -57.25 -32.73 -6.95
C ASN A 81 -56.33 -33.31 -8.04
N TYR A 82 -55.18 -33.86 -7.64
CA TYR A 82 -54.27 -34.54 -8.57
C TYR A 82 -54.92 -35.80 -9.16
N LEU A 83 -55.54 -36.66 -8.35
CA LEU A 83 -56.15 -37.90 -8.83
C LEU A 83 -57.40 -37.66 -9.70
N VAL A 84 -58.21 -36.65 -9.39
CA VAL A 84 -59.45 -36.36 -10.12
C VAL A 84 -59.21 -35.54 -11.39
N TYR A 85 -58.34 -34.52 -11.33
CA TYR A 85 -58.15 -33.57 -12.44
C TYR A 85 -56.75 -33.63 -13.07
N GLY A 86 -55.75 -34.18 -12.37
CA GLY A 86 -54.37 -34.26 -12.84
C GLY A 86 -54.03 -35.58 -13.55
N VAL A 87 -54.54 -36.70 -13.04
CA VAL A 87 -54.28 -38.03 -13.60
C VAL A 87 -55.10 -38.23 -14.87
N LYS A 88 -54.39 -38.58 -15.94
CA LYS A 88 -54.98 -38.95 -17.23
C LYS A 88 -54.70 -40.46 -17.44
N PRO A 89 -55.62 -41.36 -17.05
CA PRO A 89 -55.41 -42.79 -17.20
C PRO A 89 -55.36 -43.19 -18.68
N TYR A 90 -54.33 -43.94 -19.06
CA TYR A 90 -54.20 -44.43 -20.43
C TYR A 90 -55.34 -45.39 -20.80
N GLY A 91 -55.81 -45.31 -22.05
CA GLY A 91 -56.83 -46.22 -22.57
C GLY A 91 -58.28 -45.87 -22.19
N ILE A 92 -58.54 -44.82 -21.41
CA ILE A 92 -59.89 -44.37 -21.07
C ILE A 92 -60.24 -43.11 -21.90
N GLY A 93 -61.11 -43.27 -22.89
CA GLY A 93 -61.71 -42.14 -23.62
C GLY A 93 -62.86 -41.54 -22.83
N LEU A 94 -62.59 -40.64 -21.87
CA LEU A 94 -63.66 -39.99 -21.13
C LEU A 94 -64.43 -39.02 -22.07
N PRO A 95 -65.79 -39.13 -22.16
CA PRO A 95 -66.60 -38.29 -23.05
C PRO A 95 -66.48 -36.78 -22.79
N HIS A 96 -66.06 -36.40 -21.56
CA HIS A 96 -65.95 -35.02 -21.12
C HIS A 96 -64.58 -34.39 -21.35
N TYR A 97 -63.61 -35.11 -21.91
CA TYR A 97 -62.32 -34.51 -22.25
C TYR A 97 -62.41 -33.81 -23.61
N PRO A 98 -62.06 -32.50 -23.71
CA PRO A 98 -61.87 -31.86 -25.01
C PRO A 98 -60.90 -32.67 -25.87
N LYS A 99 -61.20 -32.78 -27.18
CA LYS A 99 -60.30 -33.39 -28.17
C LYS A 99 -58.89 -32.77 -28.02
N GLY A 100 -57.92 -33.58 -27.60
CA GLY A 100 -56.54 -33.14 -27.29
C GLY A 100 -56.05 -33.47 -25.87
N TRP A 101 -56.94 -33.95 -24.99
CA TRP A 101 -56.61 -34.36 -23.61
C TRP A 101 -56.39 -35.88 -23.46
N THR A 102 -55.84 -36.55 -24.46
CA THR A 102 -55.35 -37.93 -24.25
C THR A 102 -54.05 -37.87 -23.43
N PRO A 103 -53.86 -38.73 -22.42
CA PRO A 103 -52.55 -38.86 -21.79
C PRO A 103 -51.48 -39.11 -22.86
N PRO A 104 -50.25 -38.60 -22.66
CA PRO A 104 -49.15 -39.02 -23.52
C PRO A 104 -49.06 -40.55 -23.46
N PRO A 105 -48.72 -41.22 -24.59
CA PRO A 105 -48.46 -42.65 -24.54
C PRO A 105 -47.38 -42.94 -23.49
N PRO A 106 -47.37 -44.15 -22.90
CA PRO A 106 -46.26 -44.56 -22.06
C PRO A 106 -44.91 -44.38 -22.80
N PRO A 107 -43.78 -44.32 -22.08
CA PRO A 107 -42.46 -44.30 -22.72
C PRO A 107 -42.38 -45.36 -23.81
N ASP A 108 -41.66 -45.05 -24.90
CA ASP A 108 -41.44 -45.99 -25.99
C ASP A 108 -40.75 -47.29 -25.49
N GLU A 109 -40.68 -48.33 -26.34
CA GLU A 109 -40.08 -49.62 -25.96
C GLU A 109 -38.62 -49.50 -25.46
N GLU A 110 -37.95 -48.39 -25.80
CA GLU A 110 -36.60 -48.01 -25.36
C GLU A 110 -36.59 -47.37 -23.95
N GLY A 111 -37.75 -47.19 -23.32
CA GLY A 111 -37.92 -46.57 -22.00
C GLY A 111 -37.70 -45.06 -22.00
N THR A 112 -37.69 -44.41 -23.17
CA THR A 112 -37.43 -42.97 -23.27
C THR A 112 -38.75 -42.18 -23.27
N ALA A 113 -38.97 -41.43 -22.21
CA ALA A 113 -40.12 -40.52 -22.11
C ALA A 113 -39.84 -39.24 -22.91
N LYS A 114 -39.92 -39.30 -24.25
CA LYS A 114 -39.84 -38.10 -25.08
C LYS A 114 -41.03 -37.18 -24.70
N PRO A 115 -40.78 -35.95 -24.22
CA PRO A 115 -41.85 -35.07 -23.77
C PRO A 115 -42.86 -34.83 -24.90
N TRP A 116 -44.13 -35.16 -24.67
CA TRP A 116 -45.18 -34.92 -25.65
C TRP A 116 -45.25 -33.42 -25.98
N ILE A 117 -45.32 -33.08 -27.27
CA ILE A 117 -45.15 -31.70 -27.77
C ILE A 117 -46.15 -30.73 -27.12
N GLY A 118 -47.39 -31.17 -26.84
CA GLY A 118 -48.39 -30.35 -26.14
C GLY A 118 -48.17 -30.26 -24.62
N ALA A 119 -47.45 -31.21 -24.01
CA ALA A 119 -47.21 -31.24 -22.56
C ALA A 119 -46.26 -30.14 -22.13
N LYS A 120 -45.25 -29.81 -22.94
CA LYS A 120 -44.31 -28.72 -22.63
C LYS A 120 -45.03 -27.38 -22.54
N LYS A 121 -45.89 -27.08 -23.51
CA LYS A 121 -46.65 -25.81 -23.54
C LYS A 121 -47.67 -25.74 -22.40
N GLU A 122 -48.45 -26.79 -22.18
CA GLU A 122 -49.45 -26.84 -21.09
C GLU A 122 -48.80 -26.79 -19.71
N TYR A 123 -47.67 -27.49 -19.51
CA TYR A 123 -46.90 -27.48 -18.26
C TYR A 123 -46.28 -26.11 -17.98
N GLU A 124 -45.67 -25.48 -18.99
CA GLU A 124 -45.11 -24.14 -18.86
C GLU A 124 -46.19 -23.07 -18.60
N GLU A 125 -47.36 -23.17 -19.25
CA GLU A 125 -48.48 -22.28 -18.99
C GLU A 125 -49.04 -22.45 -17.56
N ARG A 126 -49.17 -23.70 -17.10
CA ARG A 126 -49.60 -24.01 -15.73
C ARG A 126 -48.61 -23.49 -14.69
N LEU A 127 -47.31 -23.71 -14.88
CA LEU A 127 -46.25 -23.15 -14.03
C LEU A 127 -46.29 -21.61 -14.01
N LYS A 128 -46.45 -20.96 -15.16
CA LYS A 128 -46.53 -19.49 -15.24
C LYS A 128 -47.79 -18.93 -14.56
N SER A 129 -48.87 -19.69 -14.52
CA SER A 129 -50.11 -19.33 -13.83
C SER A 129 -50.05 -19.53 -12.31
N ASP A 130 -49.13 -20.36 -11.82
CA ASP A 130 -48.96 -20.64 -10.39
C ASP A 130 -48.38 -19.40 -9.66
N PRO A 131 -49.12 -18.82 -8.71
CA PRO A 131 -48.64 -17.68 -7.92
C PRO A 131 -47.33 -17.97 -7.19
N GLU A 132 -47.09 -19.21 -6.80
CA GLU A 132 -45.89 -19.60 -6.06
C GLU A 132 -44.66 -19.67 -6.99
N PHE A 133 -44.85 -20.11 -8.23
CA PHE A 133 -43.79 -20.10 -9.24
C PHE A 133 -43.32 -18.66 -9.54
N LYS A 134 -44.25 -17.69 -9.59
CA LYS A 134 -43.90 -16.27 -9.76
C LYS A 134 -43.03 -15.75 -8.63
N LYS A 135 -43.39 -16.04 -7.37
CA LYS A 135 -42.59 -15.64 -6.20
C LYS A 135 -41.17 -16.22 -6.24
N VAL A 136 -41.06 -17.50 -6.60
CA VAL A 136 -39.76 -18.18 -6.71
C VAL A 136 -38.89 -17.52 -7.78
N GLU A 137 -39.45 -17.16 -8.93
CA GLU A 137 -38.71 -16.54 -10.03
C GLU A 137 -38.30 -15.09 -9.70
N GLU A 138 -39.18 -14.32 -9.08
CA GLU A 138 -38.88 -12.98 -8.55
C GLU A 138 -37.76 -13.02 -7.50
N GLU A 139 -37.76 -14.02 -6.62
CA GLU A 139 -36.72 -14.20 -5.62
C GLU A 139 -35.35 -14.54 -6.26
N LYS A 140 -35.33 -15.39 -7.29
CA LYS A 140 -34.11 -15.67 -8.05
C LYS A 140 -33.57 -14.42 -8.72
N GLU A 141 -34.43 -13.63 -9.35
CA GLU A 141 -34.01 -12.39 -10.01
C GLU A 141 -33.46 -11.38 -9.00
N ARG A 142 -34.09 -11.24 -7.84
CA ARG A 142 -33.59 -10.40 -6.73
C ARG A 142 -32.20 -10.84 -6.28
N LYS A 143 -32.01 -12.14 -6.01
CA LYS A 143 -30.69 -12.69 -5.61
C LYS A 143 -29.63 -12.46 -6.69
N ALA A 144 -29.98 -12.59 -7.97
CA ALA A 144 -29.08 -12.32 -9.08
C ALA A 144 -28.71 -10.84 -9.22
N LYS A 145 -29.65 -9.92 -8.92
CA LYS A 145 -29.37 -8.47 -8.88
C LYS A 145 -28.47 -8.10 -7.72
N GLU A 146 -28.75 -8.62 -6.52
CA GLU A 146 -27.92 -8.40 -5.33
C GLU A 146 -26.48 -8.92 -5.53
N LYS A 147 -26.31 -10.07 -6.17
CA LYS A 147 -24.99 -10.61 -6.51
C LYS A 147 -24.22 -9.68 -7.45
N ARG A 148 -24.86 -9.21 -8.52
CA ARG A 148 -24.25 -8.28 -9.49
C ARG A 148 -23.83 -6.96 -8.82
N GLN A 149 -24.68 -6.41 -7.95
CA GLN A 149 -24.37 -5.19 -7.21
C GLN A 149 -23.19 -5.37 -6.25
N LYS A 150 -23.10 -6.51 -5.56
CA LYS A 150 -21.94 -6.81 -4.69
C LYS A 150 -20.65 -6.95 -5.47
N GLU A 151 -20.68 -7.65 -6.61
CA GLU A 151 -19.51 -7.79 -7.49
C GLU A 151 -19.05 -6.44 -8.06
N GLU A 152 -19.99 -5.55 -8.40
CA GLU A 152 -19.69 -4.20 -8.87
C GLU A 152 -19.11 -3.30 -7.76
N GLN A 153 -19.71 -3.31 -6.56
CA GLN A 153 -19.17 -2.59 -5.41
C GLN A 153 -17.78 -3.09 -5.02
N GLU A 154 -17.52 -4.39 -5.11
CA GLU A 154 -16.20 -4.94 -4.82
C GLU A 154 -15.16 -4.51 -5.85
N LYS A 155 -15.52 -4.39 -7.13
CA LYS A 155 -14.63 -3.82 -8.16
C LYS A 155 -14.29 -2.38 -7.88
N ILE A 156 -15.29 -1.53 -7.59
CA ILE A 156 -15.08 -0.12 -7.26
C ILE A 156 -14.16 0.02 -6.04
N ARG A 157 -14.38 -0.78 -4.98
CA ARG A 157 -13.52 -0.77 -3.80
C ARG A 157 -12.07 -1.13 -4.13
N LYS A 158 -11.83 -2.14 -4.97
CA LYS A 158 -10.47 -2.53 -5.40
C LYS A 158 -9.80 -1.41 -6.19
N GLU A 159 -10.52 -0.78 -7.12
CA GLU A 159 -9.99 0.36 -7.88
C GLU A 159 -9.62 1.54 -6.98
N GLU A 160 -10.44 1.85 -5.96
CA GLU A 160 -10.13 2.90 -4.98
C GLU A 160 -8.92 2.55 -4.11
N GLU A 161 -8.78 1.30 -3.68
CA GLU A 161 -7.63 0.82 -2.91
C GLU A 161 -6.34 0.89 -3.73
N ASP A 162 -6.37 0.50 -4.99
CA ASP A 162 -5.21 0.55 -5.88
C ASP A 162 -4.82 2.01 -6.19
N LYS A 163 -5.80 2.91 -6.34
CA LYS A 163 -5.54 4.34 -6.49
C LYS A 163 -4.88 4.94 -5.25
N LYS A 164 -5.35 4.58 -4.05
CA LYS A 164 -4.74 5.02 -2.78
C LYS A 164 -3.30 4.52 -2.63
N LYS A 165 -3.04 3.25 -2.98
CA LYS A 165 -1.67 2.70 -2.96
C LYS A 165 -0.76 3.45 -3.93
N HIS A 166 -1.23 3.72 -5.14
CA HIS A 166 -0.47 4.48 -6.14
C HIS A 166 -0.14 5.89 -5.64
N ASP A 167 -1.12 6.60 -5.06
CA ASP A 167 -0.90 7.94 -4.50
C ASP A 167 0.09 7.92 -3.32
N GLN A 168 -0.01 6.92 -2.44
CA GLN A 168 0.93 6.74 -1.33
C GLN A 168 2.35 6.46 -1.82
N GLN A 169 2.51 5.59 -2.82
CA GLN A 169 3.80 5.28 -3.46
C GLN A 169 4.44 6.56 -4.03
N ARG A 170 3.67 7.37 -4.77
CA ARG A 170 4.13 8.63 -5.34
C ARG A 170 4.61 9.62 -4.27
N LEU A 171 3.89 9.74 -3.16
CA LEU A 171 4.30 10.59 -2.04
C LEU A 171 5.61 10.09 -1.40
N THR A 172 5.79 8.77 -1.27
CA THR A 172 7.04 8.22 -0.74
C THR A 172 8.22 8.44 -1.68
N ASP A 173 8.01 8.33 -3.00
CA ASP A 173 9.05 8.58 -4.00
C ASP A 173 9.44 10.07 -4.03
N GLU A 174 8.46 10.98 -3.91
CA GLU A 174 8.71 12.42 -3.80
C GLU A 174 9.48 12.78 -2.51
N ALA A 175 9.16 12.14 -1.38
CA ALA A 175 9.86 12.36 -0.12
C ALA A 175 11.33 11.89 -0.21
N LYS A 176 11.56 10.70 -0.77
CA LYS A 176 12.90 10.14 -0.96
C LYS A 176 13.75 11.02 -1.88
N LYS A 177 13.17 11.52 -2.97
CA LYS A 177 13.86 12.44 -3.88
C LYS A 177 14.29 13.74 -3.19
N LYS A 178 13.46 14.29 -2.31
CA LYS A 178 13.80 15.49 -1.51
C LYS A 178 14.93 15.20 -0.51
N GLU A 179 14.93 14.02 0.09
CA GLU A 179 15.99 13.59 1.00
C GLU A 179 17.33 13.42 0.27
N ASP A 180 17.33 12.76 -0.90
CA ASP A 180 18.52 12.61 -1.75
C ASP A 180 19.07 13.98 -2.21
N GLU A 181 18.21 14.93 -2.57
CA GLU A 181 18.62 16.30 -2.92
C GLU A 181 19.24 17.06 -1.73
N ASN A 182 18.71 16.86 -0.51
CA ASN A 182 19.27 17.48 0.69
C ASN A 182 20.63 16.86 1.05
N ASN A 183 20.76 15.55 0.99
CA ASN A 183 22.01 14.83 1.25
C ASN A 183 23.11 15.29 0.27
N LYS A 184 22.77 15.44 -1.02
CA LYS A 184 23.70 15.96 -2.02
C LYS A 184 24.16 17.39 -1.73
N LYS A 185 23.24 18.27 -1.31
CA LYS A 185 23.60 19.65 -0.89
C LYS A 185 24.52 19.65 0.34
N GLU A 186 24.29 18.73 1.28
CA GLU A 186 25.11 18.59 2.48
C GLU A 186 26.52 18.09 2.15
N GLU A 187 26.65 17.12 1.25
CA GLU A 187 27.95 16.65 0.74
C GLU A 187 28.71 17.76 -0.02
N GLU A 188 28.04 18.53 -0.87
CA GLU A 188 28.65 19.67 -1.56
C GLU A 188 29.14 20.74 -0.57
N LYS A 189 28.39 20.97 0.52
CA LYS A 189 28.79 21.89 1.59
C LYS A 189 30.05 21.39 2.31
N LYS A 190 30.10 20.11 2.68
CA LYS A 190 31.28 19.48 3.33
C LYS A 190 32.52 19.56 2.43
N LYS A 191 32.38 19.30 1.12
CA LYS A 191 33.49 19.43 0.16
C LYS A 191 34.02 20.87 0.08
N LYS A 192 33.15 21.87 0.04
CA LYS A 192 33.54 23.29 0.04
C LYS A 192 34.26 23.69 1.33
N GLU A 193 33.80 23.18 2.46
CA GLU A 193 34.39 23.44 3.77
C GLU A 193 35.80 22.82 3.89
N GLU A 194 35.97 21.59 3.38
CA GLU A 194 37.28 20.92 3.32
C GLU A 194 38.26 21.63 2.36
N GLU A 195 37.76 22.11 1.21
CA GLU A 195 38.57 22.87 0.25
C GLU A 195 39.02 24.23 0.83
N ASN A 196 38.14 24.91 1.56
CA ASN A 196 38.48 26.15 2.26
C ASN A 196 39.53 25.92 3.34
N LYS A 197 39.40 24.83 4.11
CA LYS A 197 40.39 24.46 5.13
C LYS A 197 41.77 24.19 4.51
N LYS A 198 41.84 23.48 3.38
CA LYS A 198 43.10 23.26 2.65
C LYS A 198 43.73 24.55 2.16
N LYS A 199 42.93 25.49 1.63
CA LYS A 199 43.41 26.83 1.22
C LYS A 199 43.95 27.64 2.40
N GLU A 200 43.32 27.52 3.56
CA GLU A 200 43.76 28.20 4.78
C GLU A 200 45.05 27.61 5.35
N GLU A 201 45.20 26.28 5.34
CA GLU A 201 46.44 25.58 5.69
C GLU A 201 47.58 25.92 4.72
N GLU A 202 47.32 26.01 3.41
CA GLU A 202 48.32 26.41 2.40
C GLU A 202 48.77 27.88 2.60
N LYS A 203 47.83 28.77 2.94
CA LYS A 203 48.13 30.16 3.26
C LYS A 203 48.98 30.29 4.52
N GLN A 204 48.71 29.48 5.55
CA GLN A 204 49.53 29.42 6.77
C GLN A 204 50.95 28.95 6.47
N LYS A 205 51.12 27.90 5.64
CA LYS A 205 52.44 27.42 5.23
C LYS A 205 53.24 28.46 4.46
N LEU A 206 52.60 29.19 3.54
CA LEU A 206 53.22 30.30 2.81
C LEU A 206 53.62 31.46 3.73
N GLU A 207 52.87 31.70 4.80
CA GLU A 207 53.17 32.71 5.80
C GLU A 207 54.32 32.28 6.72
N GLU A 208 54.38 31.00 7.10
CA GLU A 208 55.52 30.40 7.79
C GLU A 208 56.80 30.46 6.96
N GLU A 209 56.74 30.09 5.67
CA GLU A 209 57.89 30.12 4.77
C GLU A 209 58.39 31.56 4.53
N LYS A 210 57.48 32.55 4.48
CA LYS A 210 57.84 33.97 4.44
C LYS A 210 58.52 34.42 5.73
N ASN A 211 58.05 33.94 6.88
CA ASN A 211 58.62 34.27 8.18
C ASN A 211 60.01 33.62 8.37
N GLU A 212 60.23 32.39 7.88
CA GLU A 212 61.55 31.76 7.84
C GLU A 212 62.52 32.52 6.95
N LYS A 213 62.13 32.87 5.72
CA LYS A 213 62.97 33.70 4.82
C LYS A 213 63.31 35.05 5.42
N LYS A 214 62.40 35.62 6.22
CA LYS A 214 62.64 36.87 6.96
C LYS A 214 63.64 36.68 8.10
N LYS A 215 63.59 35.56 8.83
CA LYS A 215 64.58 35.19 9.85
C LYS A 215 65.96 34.93 9.25
N GLU A 216 66.06 34.21 8.13
CA GLU A 216 67.32 34.02 7.41
C GLU A 216 67.90 35.36 6.90
N GLY A 217 67.03 36.27 6.47
CA GLY A 217 67.42 37.63 6.10
C GLY A 217 67.94 38.46 7.28
N GLU A 218 67.35 38.31 8.47
CA GLU A 218 67.79 38.98 9.70
C GLU A 218 69.09 38.39 10.26
N GLU A 219 69.28 37.06 10.21
CA GLU A 219 70.53 36.41 10.60
C GLU A 219 71.70 36.77 9.67
N ASN A 220 71.46 36.82 8.36
CA ASN A 220 72.47 37.27 7.40
C ASN A 220 72.85 38.74 7.62
N LYS A 221 71.89 39.62 7.91
CA LYS A 221 72.15 41.02 8.30
C LYS A 221 72.99 41.13 9.58
N LYS A 222 72.73 40.28 10.58
CA LYS A 222 73.48 40.24 11.83
C LYS A 222 74.92 39.74 11.62
N SER A 223 75.12 38.83 10.66
CA SER A 223 76.45 38.37 10.24
C SER A 223 77.25 39.46 9.50
N GLU A 224 76.59 40.27 8.68
CA GLU A 224 77.23 41.41 7.98
C GLU A 224 77.55 42.56 8.94
N GLU A 225 76.69 42.85 9.92
CA GLU A 225 76.95 43.85 10.96
C GLU A 225 78.14 43.49 11.85
N ASN A 226 78.29 42.21 12.20
CA ASN A 226 79.44 41.74 12.97
C ASN A 226 80.75 41.81 12.16
N LYS A 227 80.72 41.50 10.86
CA LYS A 227 81.88 41.70 9.96
C LYS A 227 82.26 43.17 9.82
N LYS A 228 81.28 44.08 9.82
CA LYS A 228 81.51 45.53 9.72
C LYS A 228 82.10 46.12 11.01
N LYS A 229 81.64 45.66 12.18
CA LYS A 229 82.21 46.06 13.48
C LYS A 229 83.65 45.58 13.71
N GLU A 230 84.03 44.44 13.15
CA GLU A 230 85.40 43.90 13.20
C GLU A 230 86.37 44.64 12.25
N GLN A 231 85.86 45.20 11.14
CA GLN A 231 86.65 46.05 10.24
C GLN A 231 86.86 47.47 10.79
N ASP A 232 85.87 48.04 11.48
CA ASP A 232 85.99 49.39 12.06
C ASP A 232 86.90 49.43 13.31
N THR A 233 87.04 48.32 14.03
CA THR A 233 88.00 48.22 15.15
C THR A 233 89.45 48.01 14.69
N LYS A 234 89.68 47.49 13.48
CA LYS A 234 91.02 47.42 12.86
C LYS A 234 91.45 48.75 12.22
N LYS A 235 90.51 49.62 11.83
CA LYS A 235 90.82 50.94 11.24
C LYS A 235 91.20 51.99 12.29
N LYS A 236 90.61 51.95 13.49
CA LYS A 236 90.97 52.86 14.59
C LYS A 236 92.32 52.57 15.29
N LYS A 237 92.92 51.40 15.05
CA LYS A 237 94.26 51.07 15.60
C LYS A 237 95.41 51.41 14.65
N GLY A 238 95.12 51.83 13.42
CA GLY A 238 96.13 52.20 12.41
C GLY A 238 96.43 53.68 12.30
N GLU A 239 95.66 54.55 12.98
CA GLU A 239 95.80 56.01 12.88
C GLU A 239 96.61 56.62 14.04
N ASP A 240 96.77 55.93 15.18
CA ASP A 240 97.57 56.39 16.32
C ASP A 240 99.08 56.04 16.22
N GLU A 241 99.48 55.12 15.33
CA GLU A 241 100.90 54.74 15.15
C GLU A 241 101.66 55.62 14.13
N THR A 242 100.94 56.47 13.39
CA THR A 242 101.52 57.37 12.38
C THR A 242 101.93 58.75 12.90
N GLU A 243 101.41 59.19 14.06
CA GLU A 243 101.72 60.52 14.62
C GLU A 243 102.93 60.52 15.57
N ILE A 244 103.37 59.36 16.08
CA ILE A 244 104.55 59.26 16.97
C ILE A 244 105.86 59.22 16.17
N ASN A 245 105.83 58.74 14.91
CA ASN A 245 107.02 58.50 14.10
C ASN A 245 107.52 59.72 13.28
N GLU A 246 106.81 60.86 13.35
CA GLU A 246 107.22 62.12 12.69
C GLU A 246 107.93 63.11 13.65
N GLU A 247 107.70 63.02 14.97
CA GLU A 247 108.42 63.83 15.97
C GLU A 247 109.85 63.34 16.24
N GLU A 248 110.14 62.04 16.08
CA GLU A 248 111.49 61.49 16.28
C GLU A 248 112.46 61.79 15.12
N ARG A 249 111.95 61.97 13.88
CA ARG A 249 112.80 62.35 12.73
C ARG A 249 113.23 63.82 12.75
N LYS A 250 112.44 64.73 13.34
CA LYS A 250 112.80 66.16 13.42
C LYS A 250 113.78 66.48 14.55
N LYS A 251 113.97 65.58 15.53
CA LYS A 251 115.02 65.69 16.57
C LYS A 251 116.39 65.23 16.08
N GLN A 252 116.46 64.17 15.26
CA GLN A 252 117.74 63.61 14.80
C GLN A 252 118.46 64.48 13.74
N ASP A 253 117.74 65.34 13.01
CA ASP A 253 118.33 66.26 12.02
C ASP A 253 118.84 67.57 12.63
N LYS A 254 118.41 67.96 13.85
CA LYS A 254 118.97 69.13 14.56
C LYS A 254 120.28 68.81 15.28
N GLU A 255 120.46 67.60 15.82
CA GLU A 255 121.71 67.22 16.51
C GLU A 255 122.90 67.00 15.55
N LYS A 256 122.66 66.60 14.31
CA LYS A 256 123.73 66.43 13.30
C LYS A 256 124.24 67.75 12.73
N LYS A 257 123.46 68.84 12.83
CA LYS A 257 123.87 70.18 12.36
C LYS A 257 124.75 70.91 13.38
N VAL A 258 124.51 70.72 14.67
CA VAL A 258 125.30 71.36 15.76
C VAL A 258 126.68 70.72 15.93
N LYS A 259 126.80 69.39 15.84
CA LYS A 259 128.09 68.69 15.99
C LYS A 259 129.10 68.92 14.84
N ASN A 260 128.65 69.42 13.69
CA ASN A 260 129.53 69.69 12.55
C ASN A 260 130.10 71.13 12.55
N GLU A 261 129.44 72.07 13.25
CA GLU A 261 129.96 73.44 13.43
C GLU A 261 130.99 73.55 14.56
N GLU A 262 130.92 72.72 15.60
CA GLU A 262 131.93 72.71 16.67
C GLU A 262 133.26 72.06 16.25
N ARG A 263 133.22 71.07 15.33
CA ARG A 263 134.45 70.49 14.72
C ARG A 263 135.20 71.45 13.79
N ASN A 264 134.53 72.47 13.26
CA ASN A 264 135.14 73.46 12.37
C ASN A 264 135.77 74.63 13.14
N LYS A 265 135.39 74.87 14.40
CA LYS A 265 135.99 75.91 15.25
C LYS A 265 137.26 75.45 15.99
N GLU A 266 137.41 74.15 16.27
CA GLU A 266 138.65 73.60 16.85
C GLU A 266 139.80 73.40 15.86
N LYS A 267 139.52 73.41 14.54
CA LYS A 267 140.57 73.37 13.50
C LYS A 267 141.20 74.74 13.23
N ILE A 268 140.46 75.83 13.40
CA ILE A 268 140.93 77.19 13.13
C ILE A 268 141.82 77.72 14.27
N LEU A 269 141.67 77.19 15.50
CA LEU A 269 142.52 77.58 16.65
C LEU A 269 143.84 76.79 16.77
N LYS A 270 144.09 75.82 15.88
CA LYS A 270 145.36 75.06 15.79
C LYS A 270 146.33 75.60 14.72
N GLU A 271 145.91 76.56 13.89
CA GLU A 271 146.77 77.18 12.87
C GLU A 271 147.32 78.57 13.29
N GLU A 272 146.87 79.16 14.40
CA GLU A 272 147.42 80.43 14.94
C GLU A 272 148.51 80.26 16.02
N LYS A 273 148.96 79.02 16.29
CA LYS A 273 150.10 78.75 17.21
C LYS A 273 151.37 78.24 16.51
N MET A 274 151.46 78.38 15.18
CA MET A 274 152.71 78.23 14.39
C MET A 274 153.08 79.51 13.62
N THR A 275 152.95 80.68 14.26
CA THR A 275 153.53 81.95 13.78
C THR A 275 154.46 82.60 14.82
N ASN A 276 154.93 81.85 15.81
CA ASN A 276 155.91 82.31 16.79
C ASN A 276 156.84 81.17 17.25
N ASN A 277 157.80 80.78 16.40
CA ASN A 277 159.17 80.46 16.79
C ASN A 277 160.04 80.11 15.57
N ASP A 278 160.14 81.06 14.65
CA ASP A 278 161.23 81.12 13.68
C ASP A 278 161.65 82.58 13.53
N LYS A 279 162.38 83.08 14.53
CA LYS A 279 163.54 83.99 14.43
C LYS A 279 163.79 84.79 15.71
N LYS A 280 164.54 84.15 16.61
CA LYS A 280 165.53 84.75 17.52
C LYS A 280 166.36 83.62 18.16
N ASN A 281 167.41 83.03 17.57
CA ASN A 281 168.16 83.19 16.29
C ASN A 281 167.49 84.07 15.22
N LYS A 282 167.77 85.37 15.08
CA LYS A 282 168.74 86.28 15.72
C LYS A 282 168.07 87.42 16.46
#